data_AF-D8SJV4-F1
#
_entry.id   AF-D8SJV4-F1
#
_cell.length_a   1.000
_cell.length_b   1.000
_cell.length_c   1.000
_cell.angle_alpha   90.00
_cell.angle_beta   90.00
_cell.angle_gamma   90.00
#
_symmetry.space_group_name_H-M   'P 1'
#
loop_
_entity.id
_entity.type
_entity.pdbx_description
1 polymer ?
#
loop_
_entity_poly.entity_id
_entity_poly.type
_entity_poly.pdbx_seq_one_letter_code
_entity_poly.pdbx_strand_id
1 'polypeptide(L)'
;MAQATASQDPAMAVTTDNHKGLVLALSSSLFIGASFIIKKKGLKRAGASGVRAGVGGYSYLYEPLWWAGMITMIFGEVANFAAYAFAPAILVTPLGALSIIVSAALAHVILKEKLHVLGMLGCALCVVGSTTIVLHAPGERDIESVKQVWDLASEPAFLLYATSVVAVVLILIFLYVPQYGHTQILVYIGICSFMGSLSVMSAKALGIALKLTFEGINQLMYPQTWVFAMVLATCVITQMNYLNRALDTFNTAVVSPIYYVMFTSLTIVASVIMFKDWDRQTPAQVVTELCGFVTILAGTYLLHVTKDHCEPVPALASFKGAIYNGFPSVKRPDDEEMSEQIPLRRQDSHSYRSP
;
A
#
# COMPACT_ATOMS: atom_id res chain seq x y z
N MET A 1 36.58 43.40 -22.02
CA MET A 1 36.13 42.17 -21.33
C MET A 1 34.64 42.03 -21.59
N ALA A 2 34.27 41.30 -22.64
CA ALA A 2 32.88 40.95 -22.92
C ALA A 2 32.59 39.62 -22.23
N GLN A 3 31.70 39.63 -21.23
CA GLN A 3 31.15 38.41 -20.64
C GLN A 3 30.26 37.75 -21.70
N ALA A 4 30.71 36.60 -22.20
CA ALA A 4 29.90 35.71 -23.01
C ALA A 4 28.77 35.14 -22.13
N THR A 5 27.56 35.67 -22.29
CA THR A 5 26.34 35.02 -21.82
C THR A 5 26.18 33.73 -22.61
N ALA A 6 26.48 32.60 -21.97
CA ALA A 6 26.19 31.28 -22.50
C ALA A 6 24.67 31.19 -22.72
N SER A 7 24.26 31.20 -23.99
CA SER A 7 22.92 30.83 -24.42
C SER A 7 22.71 29.35 -24.09
N GLN A 8 22.09 29.07 -22.96
CA GLN A 8 21.69 27.71 -22.59
C GLN A 8 20.55 27.31 -23.54
N ASP A 9 20.80 26.35 -24.42
CA ASP A 9 19.80 25.87 -25.39
C ASP A 9 18.55 25.37 -24.65
N PRO A 10 17.35 25.88 -24.97
CA PRO A 10 16.12 25.51 -24.26
C PRO A 10 15.83 24.00 -24.35
N ALA A 11 16.23 23.33 -25.44
CA ALA A 11 16.10 21.88 -25.59
C ALA A 11 17.03 21.08 -24.64
N MET A 12 18.23 21.59 -24.36
CA MET A 12 19.18 20.99 -23.42
C MET A 12 18.76 21.23 -21.95
N ALA A 13 18.16 22.38 -21.65
CA ALA A 13 17.57 22.66 -20.34
C ALA A 13 16.36 21.75 -20.06
N VAL A 14 15.43 21.63 -21.02
CA VAL A 14 14.25 20.76 -20.92
C VAL A 14 14.62 19.28 -20.76
N THR A 15 15.65 18.78 -21.46
CA THR A 15 16.11 17.39 -21.32
C THR A 15 16.82 17.14 -19.98
N THR A 16 17.59 18.10 -19.49
CA THR A 16 18.30 18.00 -18.21
C THR A 16 17.33 18.00 -17.02
N ASP A 17 16.29 18.84 -17.07
CA ASP A 17 15.28 18.90 -16.00
C ASP A 17 14.40 17.65 -15.98
N ASN A 18 14.00 17.14 -17.15
CA ASN A 18 13.31 15.85 -17.26
C ASN A 18 14.16 14.69 -16.70
N HIS A 19 15.47 14.70 -16.91
CA HIS A 19 16.37 13.68 -16.35
C HIS A 19 16.42 13.76 -14.81
N LYS A 20 16.49 14.95 -14.23
CA LYS A 20 16.42 15.13 -12.77
C LYS A 20 15.10 14.62 -12.22
N GLY A 21 13.98 14.97 -12.86
CA GLY A 21 12.65 14.49 -12.46
C GLY A 21 12.52 12.97 -12.55
N LEU A 22 13.10 12.35 -13.58
CA LEU A 22 13.15 10.88 -13.72
C LEU A 22 13.92 10.21 -12.57
N VAL A 23 15.13 10.69 -12.27
CA VAL A 23 15.95 10.16 -11.17
C VAL A 23 15.25 10.33 -9.82
N LEU A 24 14.61 11.48 -9.60
CA LEU A 24 13.81 11.73 -8.39
C LEU A 24 12.61 10.79 -8.28
N ALA A 25 11.87 10.56 -9.36
CA ALA A 25 10.73 9.63 -9.38
C ALA A 25 11.16 8.17 -9.12
N LEU A 26 12.29 7.73 -9.70
CA LEU A 26 12.84 6.39 -9.45
C LEU A 26 13.31 6.22 -8.01
N SER A 27 14.03 7.21 -7.47
CA SER A 27 14.49 7.18 -6.08
C SER A 27 13.31 7.22 -5.10
N SER A 28 12.28 8.02 -5.38
CA SER A 28 11.03 8.03 -4.62
C SER A 28 10.39 6.65 -4.58
N SER A 29 10.25 6.00 -5.74
CA SER A 29 9.66 4.68 -5.86
C SER A 29 10.44 3.61 -5.09
N LEU A 30 11.77 3.72 -5.08
CA LEU A 30 12.65 2.87 -4.27
C LEU A 30 12.41 3.08 -2.78
N PHE A 31 12.38 4.33 -2.30
CA PHE A 31 12.14 4.65 -0.90
C PHE A 31 10.75 4.23 -0.43
N ILE A 32 9.71 4.54 -1.20
CA ILE A 32 8.34 4.14 -0.89
C ILE A 32 8.24 2.61 -0.85
N GLY A 33 8.76 1.91 -1.85
CA GLY A 33 8.75 0.44 -1.88
C GLY A 33 9.51 -0.20 -0.70
N ALA A 34 10.69 0.30 -0.38
CA ALA A 34 11.49 -0.14 0.76
C ALA A 34 10.79 0.14 2.11
N SER A 35 10.08 1.26 2.23
CA SER A 35 9.39 1.67 3.45
C SER A 35 8.37 0.63 3.93
N PHE A 36 7.62 0.00 3.01
CA PHE A 36 6.66 -1.06 3.34
C PHE A 36 7.34 -2.27 3.97
N ILE A 37 8.52 -2.62 3.45
CA ILE A 37 9.29 -3.78 3.90
C ILE A 37 9.95 -3.51 5.26
N ILE A 38 10.53 -2.33 5.43
CA ILE A 38 11.11 -1.90 6.70
C ILE A 38 10.02 -1.83 7.78
N LYS A 39 8.86 -1.21 7.48
CA LYS A 39 7.71 -1.16 8.40
C LYS A 39 7.26 -2.55 8.83
N LYS A 40 7.11 -3.49 7.89
CA LYS A 40 6.74 -4.87 8.23
C LYS A 40 7.78 -5.58 9.08
N LYS A 41 9.06 -5.39 8.79
CA LYS A 41 10.14 -5.96 9.61
C LYS A 41 10.10 -5.40 11.04
N GLY A 42 9.85 -4.09 11.18
CA GLY A 42 9.61 -3.44 12.46
C GLY A 42 8.39 -4.02 13.19
N LEU A 43 7.25 -4.18 12.50
CA LEU A 43 6.04 -4.78 13.05
C LEU A 43 6.28 -6.22 13.55
N LYS A 44 6.98 -7.05 12.78
CA LYS A 44 7.34 -8.44 13.19
C LYS A 44 8.22 -8.45 14.45
N ARG A 45 9.17 -7.52 14.56
CA ARG A 45 10.06 -7.42 15.72
C ARG A 45 9.33 -6.93 16.97
N ALA A 46 8.50 -5.89 16.82
CA ALA A 46 7.64 -5.39 17.88
C ALA A 46 6.62 -6.43 18.36
N GLY A 47 6.14 -7.28 17.44
CA GLY A 47 5.24 -8.38 17.75
C GLY A 47 5.87 -9.56 18.51
N ALA A 48 7.20 -9.64 18.56
CA ALA A 48 7.91 -10.66 19.34
C ALA A 48 8.07 -10.24 20.82
N SER A 49 8.11 -8.94 21.09
CA SER A 49 8.28 -8.37 22.43
C SER A 49 7.01 -7.77 23.03
N GLY A 50 5.96 -7.55 22.22
CA GLY A 50 4.73 -6.90 22.64
C GLY A 50 3.49 -7.36 21.85
N VAL A 51 2.37 -6.66 22.06
CA VAL A 51 1.10 -7.00 21.42
C VAL A 51 1.17 -6.65 19.93
N ARG A 52 0.92 -7.66 19.10
CA ARG A 52 0.97 -7.56 17.64
C ARG A 52 -0.03 -6.54 17.10
N ALA A 53 0.38 -5.80 16.06
CA ALA A 53 -0.49 -4.82 15.42
C ALA A 53 -1.74 -5.47 14.82
N GLY A 54 -1.61 -6.68 14.26
CA GLY A 54 -2.71 -7.42 13.64
C GLY A 54 -3.89 -7.67 14.57
N VAL A 55 -3.65 -7.88 15.88
CA VAL A 55 -4.70 -8.07 16.91
C VAL A 55 -5.11 -6.75 17.59
N GLY A 56 -4.60 -5.61 17.11
CA GLY A 56 -4.92 -4.28 17.60
C GLY A 56 -3.96 -3.69 18.64
N GLY A 57 -2.77 -4.29 18.83
CA GLY A 57 -1.72 -3.75 19.68
C GLY A 57 -0.96 -2.57 19.04
N TYR A 58 -0.39 -1.71 19.88
CA TYR A 58 0.39 -0.52 19.45
C TYR A 58 1.89 -0.60 19.79
N SER A 59 2.40 -1.80 20.11
CA SER A 59 3.80 -1.99 20.53
C SER A 59 4.83 -1.57 19.49
N TYR A 60 4.44 -1.52 18.21
CA TYR A 60 5.31 -1.06 17.12
C TYR A 60 5.73 0.41 17.22
N LEU A 61 5.01 1.24 17.97
CA LEU A 61 5.36 2.64 18.20
C LEU A 61 6.68 2.80 18.97
N TYR A 62 7.10 1.79 19.73
CA TYR A 62 8.37 1.77 20.46
C TYR A 62 9.52 1.17 19.64
N GLU A 63 9.25 0.53 18.50
CA GLU A 63 10.27 -0.13 17.70
C GLU A 63 10.93 0.87 16.72
N PRO A 64 12.24 1.14 16.84
CA PRO A 64 12.92 2.12 15.99
C PRO A 64 12.92 1.74 14.51
N LEU A 65 12.90 0.43 14.18
CA LEU A 65 12.80 -0.03 12.80
C LEU A 65 11.48 0.39 12.13
N TRP A 66 10.38 0.45 12.89
CA TRP A 66 9.10 0.90 12.33
C TRP A 66 9.17 2.39 11.97
N TRP A 67 9.74 3.21 12.87
CA TRP A 67 9.99 4.63 12.62
C TRP A 67 10.96 4.88 11.45
N ALA A 68 12.00 4.05 11.31
CA ALA A 68 12.87 4.12 10.13
C ALA A 68 12.08 3.89 8.83
N GLY A 69 11.14 2.95 8.84
CA GLY A 69 10.23 2.74 7.71
C GLY A 69 9.33 3.94 7.44
N MET A 70 8.78 4.56 8.49
CA MET A 70 7.97 5.78 8.38
C MET A 70 8.76 6.97 7.80
N ILE A 71 9.97 7.22 8.29
CA ILE A 71 10.84 8.30 7.81
C ILE A 71 11.22 8.05 6.34
N THR A 72 11.53 6.80 5.97
CA THR A 72 11.82 6.42 4.59
C THR A 72 10.63 6.69 3.66
N MET A 73 9.40 6.41 4.12
CA MET A 73 8.18 6.75 3.37
C MET A 73 8.06 8.26 3.15
N ILE A 74 8.23 9.08 4.20
CA ILE A 74 8.16 10.54 4.10
C ILE A 74 9.19 11.08 3.12
N PHE A 75 10.43 10.59 3.19
CA PHE A 75 11.48 10.99 2.26
C PHE A 75 11.14 10.64 0.81
N GLY A 76 10.56 9.45 0.60
CA GLY A 76 10.06 9.02 -0.70
C GLY A 76 8.95 9.93 -1.24
N GLU A 77 7.98 10.32 -0.42
CA GLU A 77 6.91 11.25 -0.82
C GLU A 77 7.43 12.65 -1.13
N VAL A 78 8.39 13.16 -0.36
CA VAL A 78 9.05 14.45 -0.65
C VAL A 78 9.79 14.39 -1.99
N ALA A 79 10.52 13.31 -2.25
CA ALA A 79 11.18 13.09 -3.54
C ALA A 79 10.18 12.97 -4.69
N ASN A 80 9.02 12.34 -4.46
CA ASN A 80 7.93 12.25 -5.43
C ASN A 80 7.41 13.65 -5.78
N PHE A 81 7.13 14.46 -4.76
CA PHE A 81 6.68 15.84 -4.93
C PHE A 81 7.71 16.67 -5.69
N ALA A 82 8.99 16.55 -5.34
CA ALA A 82 10.07 17.21 -6.07
C ALA A 82 10.13 16.75 -7.54
N ALA A 83 9.88 15.47 -7.84
CA ALA A 83 9.87 14.97 -9.21
C ALA A 83 8.83 15.68 -10.09
N TYR A 84 7.64 15.98 -9.57
CA TYR A 84 6.60 16.75 -10.28
C TYR A 84 7.02 18.19 -10.61
N ALA A 85 7.99 18.75 -9.89
CA ALA A 85 8.53 20.08 -10.21
C ALA A 85 9.50 20.07 -11.41
N PHE A 86 10.08 18.91 -11.73
CA PHE A 86 11.12 18.78 -12.77
C PHE A 86 10.71 17.91 -13.96
N ALA A 87 9.68 17.08 -13.82
CA ALA A 87 9.18 16.22 -14.88
C ALA A 87 7.64 16.27 -14.96
N PRO A 88 7.06 16.07 -16.16
CA PRO A 88 5.62 16.08 -16.33
C PRO A 88 4.98 14.90 -15.59
N ALA A 89 3.77 15.11 -15.07
CA ALA A 89 3.03 14.11 -14.29
C ALA A 89 2.87 12.77 -15.01
N ILE A 90 2.66 12.80 -16.34
CA ILE A 90 2.53 11.60 -17.17
C ILE A 90 3.76 10.68 -17.13
N LEU A 91 4.94 11.21 -16.81
CA LEU A 91 6.16 10.43 -16.64
C LEU A 91 6.34 9.97 -15.18
N VAL A 92 6.05 10.84 -14.21
CA VAL A 92 6.30 10.60 -12.79
C VAL A 92 5.31 9.58 -12.21
N THR A 93 4.04 9.66 -12.57
CA THR A 93 2.98 8.85 -11.97
C THR A 93 3.09 7.34 -12.30
N PRO A 94 3.41 6.90 -13.54
CA PRO A 94 3.68 5.49 -13.83
C PRO A 94 4.89 4.94 -13.08
N LEU A 95 5.92 5.77 -12.86
CA LEU A 95 7.12 5.36 -12.12
C LEU A 95 6.77 5.08 -10.65
N GLY A 96 5.80 5.78 -10.07
CA GLY A 96 5.28 5.46 -8.74
C GLY A 96 4.78 4.02 -8.59
N ALA A 97 4.26 3.39 -9.66
CA ALA A 97 3.88 1.97 -9.66
C ALA A 97 5.09 1.02 -9.52
N LEU A 98 6.31 1.47 -9.87
CA LEU A 98 7.53 0.69 -9.65
C LEU A 98 7.81 0.40 -8.17
N SER A 99 7.27 1.23 -7.26
CA SER A 99 7.36 0.96 -5.81
C SER A 99 6.74 -0.38 -5.43
N ILE A 100 5.75 -0.87 -6.18
CA ILE A 100 5.14 -2.19 -6.02
C ILE A 100 6.16 -3.29 -6.33
N ILE A 101 6.85 -3.17 -7.47
CA ILE A 101 7.89 -4.14 -7.89
C ILE A 101 9.02 -4.16 -6.87
N VAL A 102 9.50 -2.98 -6.45
CA VAL A 102 10.55 -2.83 -5.44
C VAL A 102 10.12 -3.50 -4.14
N SER A 103 8.91 -3.23 -3.66
CA SER A 103 8.41 -3.82 -2.42
C SER A 103 8.28 -5.35 -2.53
N ALA A 104 7.81 -5.88 -3.66
CA ALA A 104 7.70 -7.31 -3.90
C ALA A 104 9.08 -8.00 -3.96
N ALA A 105 10.05 -7.39 -4.64
CA ALA A 105 11.43 -7.88 -4.71
C ALA A 105 12.09 -7.89 -3.33
N LEU A 106 11.96 -6.79 -2.58
CA LEU A 106 12.51 -6.68 -1.23
C LEU A 106 11.79 -7.59 -0.22
N ALA A 107 10.49 -7.86 -0.39
CA ALA A 107 9.78 -8.87 0.41
C ALA A 107 10.38 -10.27 0.20
N HIS A 108 10.67 -10.63 -1.06
CA HIS A 108 11.30 -11.90 -1.37
C HIS A 108 12.71 -12.01 -0.78
N VAL A 109 13.54 -10.97 -0.91
CA VAL A 109 14.94 -10.98 -0.45
C VAL A 109 15.04 -10.86 1.08
N ILE A 110 14.35 -9.88 1.69
CA ILE A 110 14.53 -9.51 3.11
C ILE A 110 13.62 -10.34 4.01
N LEU A 111 12.37 -10.58 3.61
CA LEU A 111 11.39 -11.32 4.42
C LEU A 111 11.37 -12.81 4.09
N LYS A 112 12.10 -13.25 3.05
CA LYS A 112 12.08 -14.62 2.52
C LYS A 112 10.67 -15.10 2.18
N GLU A 113 9.79 -14.16 1.83
CA GLU A 113 8.41 -14.46 1.41
C GLU A 113 8.46 -15.02 -0.01
N LYS A 114 7.97 -16.26 -0.22
CA LYS A 114 8.03 -16.92 -1.52
C LYS A 114 7.08 -16.21 -2.50
N LEU A 115 7.62 -15.73 -3.62
CA LEU A 115 6.86 -15.16 -4.71
C LEU A 115 6.92 -16.11 -5.90
N HIS A 116 5.79 -16.75 -6.23
CA HIS A 116 5.72 -17.63 -7.41
C HIS A 116 5.76 -16.79 -8.70
N VAL A 117 6.10 -17.41 -9.84
CA VAL A 117 6.15 -16.74 -11.16
C VAL A 117 4.83 -16.04 -11.51
N LEU A 118 3.71 -16.62 -11.10
CA LEU A 118 2.37 -16.04 -11.26
C LEU A 118 2.17 -14.77 -10.41
N GLY A 119 2.83 -14.65 -9.25
CA GLY A 119 2.84 -13.41 -8.46
C GLY A 119 3.63 -12.30 -9.13
N MET A 120 4.75 -12.62 -9.80
CA MET A 120 5.47 -11.65 -10.64
C MET A 120 4.62 -11.18 -11.81
N LEU A 121 3.90 -12.09 -12.47
CA LEU A 121 2.95 -11.76 -13.53
C LEU A 121 1.83 -10.83 -13.02
N GLY A 122 1.29 -11.11 -11.82
CA GLY A 122 0.28 -10.26 -11.20
C GLY A 122 0.80 -8.85 -10.89
N CYS A 123 2.02 -8.71 -10.35
CA CYS A 123 2.67 -7.42 -10.17
C CYS A 123 2.88 -6.69 -11.51
N ALA A 124 3.31 -7.39 -12.55
CA ALA A 124 3.48 -6.81 -13.89
C ALA A 124 2.15 -6.29 -14.45
N LEU A 125 1.07 -7.08 -14.33
CA LEU A 125 -0.28 -6.65 -14.74
C LEU A 125 -0.76 -5.42 -13.97
N CYS A 126 -0.50 -5.34 -12.66
CA CYS A 126 -0.83 -4.15 -11.87
C CYS A 126 -0.07 -2.90 -12.34
N VAL A 127 1.20 -3.03 -12.69
CA VAL A 127 2.02 -1.92 -13.20
C VAL A 127 1.55 -1.47 -14.59
N VAL A 128 1.28 -2.43 -15.49
CA VAL A 128 0.75 -2.15 -16.82
C VAL A 128 -0.58 -1.43 -16.72
N GLY A 129 -1.53 -2.00 -15.99
CA GLY A 129 -2.87 -1.41 -15.86
C GLY A 129 -2.84 -0.04 -15.17
N SER A 130 -1.98 0.16 -14.17
CA SER A 130 -1.79 1.48 -13.54
C SER A 130 -1.26 2.51 -14.54
N THR A 131 -0.26 2.12 -15.32
CA THR A 131 0.32 2.98 -16.36
C THR A 131 -0.74 3.32 -17.40
N THR A 132 -1.56 2.34 -17.84
CA THR A 132 -2.64 2.59 -18.79
C THR A 132 -3.66 3.61 -18.26
N ILE A 133 -4.08 3.49 -17.00
CA ILE A 133 -5.00 4.45 -16.37
C ILE A 133 -4.38 5.85 -16.35
N VAL A 134 -3.15 5.96 -15.85
CA VAL A 134 -2.46 7.23 -15.68
C VAL A 134 -2.20 7.93 -17.01
N LEU A 135 -1.84 7.19 -18.05
CA LEU A 135 -1.57 7.75 -19.38
C LEU A 135 -2.83 8.30 -20.06
N HIS A 136 -4.01 7.79 -19.69
CA HIS A 136 -5.28 8.22 -20.30
C HIS A 136 -6.15 9.07 -19.37
N ALA A 137 -5.71 9.25 -18.12
CA ALA A 137 -6.35 10.12 -17.15
C ALA A 137 -6.46 11.57 -17.70
N PRO A 138 -7.58 12.25 -17.45
CA PRO A 138 -7.76 13.63 -17.87
C PRO A 138 -6.73 14.51 -17.18
N GLY A 139 -6.26 15.55 -17.89
CA GLY A 139 -5.30 16.51 -17.34
C GLY A 139 -5.87 17.17 -16.09
N GLU A 140 -5.05 17.31 -15.04
CA GLU A 140 -5.45 17.94 -13.79
C GLU A 140 -5.92 19.39 -14.04
N ARG A 141 -7.04 19.78 -13.43
CA ARG A 141 -7.49 21.18 -13.45
C ARG A 141 -6.52 22.05 -12.64
N ASP A 142 -6.13 23.19 -13.22
CA ASP A 142 -5.53 24.27 -12.47
C ASP A 142 -6.58 24.88 -11.55
N ILE A 143 -6.50 24.54 -10.26
CA ILE A 143 -7.39 25.10 -9.24
C ILE A 143 -6.62 26.18 -8.49
N GLU A 144 -7.10 27.41 -8.63
CA GLU A 144 -6.39 28.61 -8.16
C GLU A 144 -6.77 29.02 -6.74
N SER A 145 -7.72 28.33 -6.08
CA SER A 145 -8.14 28.69 -4.73
C SER A 145 -8.70 27.53 -3.90
N VAL A 146 -8.40 27.54 -2.60
CA VAL A 146 -8.99 26.63 -1.59
C VAL A 146 -10.51 26.78 -1.53
N LYS A 147 -11.04 27.98 -1.78
CA LYS A 147 -12.48 28.23 -1.79
C LYS A 147 -13.16 27.49 -2.95
N GLN A 148 -12.53 27.44 -4.12
CA GLN A 148 -13.03 26.65 -5.23
C GLN A 148 -13.05 25.17 -4.86
N VAL A 149 -11.96 24.63 -4.27
CA VAL A 149 -11.95 23.24 -3.80
C VAL A 149 -13.05 22.97 -2.77
N TRP A 150 -13.29 23.92 -1.86
CA TRP A 150 -14.37 23.84 -0.88
C TRP A 150 -15.75 23.82 -1.53
N ASP A 151 -15.99 24.67 -2.51
CA ASP A 151 -17.27 24.73 -3.23
C ASP A 151 -17.51 23.42 -3.97
N LEU A 152 -16.50 22.88 -4.65
CA LEU A 152 -16.56 21.57 -5.30
C LEU A 152 -16.77 20.41 -4.30
N ALA A 153 -16.10 20.46 -3.15
CA ALA A 153 -16.27 19.47 -2.08
C ALA A 153 -17.65 19.57 -1.39
N SER A 154 -18.27 20.74 -1.40
CA SER A 154 -19.61 20.99 -0.81
C SER A 154 -20.74 20.62 -1.76
N GLU A 155 -20.43 20.20 -2.99
CA GLU A 155 -21.45 19.75 -3.93
C GLU A 155 -22.10 18.43 -3.47
N PRO A 156 -23.40 18.25 -3.76
CA PRO A 156 -24.15 17.10 -3.28
C PRO A 156 -23.56 15.75 -3.74
N ALA A 157 -22.95 15.70 -4.93
CA ALA A 157 -22.34 14.49 -5.45
C ALA A 157 -21.12 14.04 -4.62
N PHE A 158 -20.21 14.97 -4.30
CA PHE A 158 -19.03 14.64 -3.49
C PHE A 158 -19.40 14.40 -2.03
N LEU A 159 -20.37 15.14 -1.48
CA LEU A 159 -20.87 14.87 -0.12
C LEU A 159 -21.53 13.49 -0.02
N LEU A 160 -22.30 13.06 -1.03
CA LEU A 160 -22.86 11.71 -1.09
C LEU A 160 -21.74 10.66 -1.15
N TYR A 161 -20.71 10.88 -1.97
CA TYR A 161 -19.55 10.01 -2.04
C TYR A 161 -18.85 9.93 -0.67
N ALA A 162 -18.46 11.06 -0.08
CA ALA A 162 -17.76 11.12 1.20
C ALA A 162 -18.56 10.46 2.34
N THR A 163 -19.86 10.73 2.43
CA THR A 163 -20.75 10.10 3.43
C THR A 163 -20.89 8.60 3.19
N SER A 164 -21.01 8.15 1.94
CA SER A 164 -21.03 6.73 1.60
C SER A 164 -19.71 6.02 1.97
N VAL A 165 -18.57 6.66 1.73
CA VAL A 165 -17.25 6.15 2.09
C VAL A 165 -17.13 6.00 3.60
N VAL A 166 -17.52 7.02 4.37
CA VAL A 166 -17.52 6.95 5.84
C VAL A 166 -18.45 5.84 6.32
N ALA A 167 -19.67 5.72 5.77
CA ALA A 167 -20.61 4.66 6.14
C ALA A 167 -20.05 3.26 5.86
N VAL A 168 -19.47 3.03 4.67
CA VAL A 168 -18.83 1.76 4.30
C VAL A 168 -17.64 1.46 5.22
N VAL A 169 -16.82 2.46 5.53
CA VAL A 169 -15.70 2.29 6.47
C VAL A 169 -16.20 1.91 7.86
N LEU A 170 -17.24 2.57 8.39
CA LEU A 170 -17.81 2.22 9.69
C LEU A 170 -18.39 0.80 9.70
N ILE A 171 -19.09 0.40 8.63
CA ILE A 171 -19.59 -0.96 8.45
C ILE A 171 -18.45 -1.97 8.45
N LEU A 172 -17.38 -1.71 7.69
CA LEU A 172 -16.21 -2.58 7.64
C LEU A 172 -15.54 -2.67 9.02
N ILE A 173 -15.39 -1.55 9.73
CA ILE A 173 -14.76 -1.51 11.06
C ILE A 173 -15.59 -2.23 12.12
N PHE A 174 -16.90 -2.00 12.20
CA PHE A 174 -17.71 -2.54 13.30
C PHE A 174 -18.24 -3.95 13.03
N LEU A 175 -18.54 -4.30 11.77
CA LEU A 175 -19.13 -5.61 11.44
C LEU A 175 -18.10 -6.59 10.90
N TYR A 176 -17.24 -6.16 9.97
CA TYR A 176 -16.37 -7.07 9.22
C TYR A 176 -14.99 -7.27 9.84
N VAL A 177 -14.39 -6.26 10.47
CA VAL A 177 -13.10 -6.42 11.19
C VAL A 177 -13.15 -7.49 12.28
N PRO A 178 -14.15 -7.53 13.20
CA PRO A 178 -14.14 -8.53 14.25
C PRO A 178 -14.36 -9.97 13.74
N GLN A 179 -15.10 -10.14 12.63
CA GLN A 179 -15.44 -11.46 12.10
C GLN A 179 -14.44 -11.96 11.04
N TYR A 180 -13.98 -11.08 10.14
CA TYR A 180 -13.25 -11.44 8.93
C TYR A 180 -11.90 -10.73 8.79
N GLY A 181 -11.52 -9.81 9.69
CA GLY A 181 -10.30 -9.01 9.54
C GLY A 181 -9.01 -9.84 9.41
N HIS A 182 -8.95 -11.00 10.07
CA HIS A 182 -7.78 -11.88 10.01
C HIS A 182 -7.78 -12.87 8.85
N THR A 183 -8.93 -13.10 8.21
CA THR A 183 -9.08 -14.10 7.14
C THR A 183 -9.13 -13.44 5.77
N GLN A 184 -9.79 -12.28 5.67
CA GLN A 184 -10.05 -11.55 4.43
C GLN A 184 -9.20 -10.28 4.35
N ILE A 185 -8.14 -10.34 3.54
CA ILE A 185 -7.23 -9.20 3.30
C ILE A 185 -7.96 -7.93 2.82
N LEU A 186 -9.04 -8.10 2.06
CA LEU A 186 -9.84 -7.01 1.49
C LEU A 186 -10.51 -6.14 2.56
N VAL A 187 -10.74 -6.65 3.78
CA VAL A 187 -11.38 -5.86 4.85
C VAL A 187 -10.44 -4.74 5.31
N TYR A 188 -9.20 -5.07 5.71
CA TYR A 188 -8.22 -4.07 6.13
C TYR A 188 -7.78 -3.15 5.00
N ILE A 189 -7.54 -3.73 3.81
CA ILE A 189 -7.11 -2.95 2.66
C ILE A 189 -8.24 -2.06 2.14
N GLY A 190 -9.48 -2.53 2.14
CA GLY A 190 -10.65 -1.72 1.78
C GLY A 190 -10.80 -0.50 2.67
N ILE A 191 -10.73 -0.66 4.01
CA ILE A 191 -10.78 0.48 4.94
C ILE A 191 -9.66 1.48 4.65
N CYS A 192 -8.44 0.98 4.48
CA CYS A 192 -7.27 1.79 4.16
C CYS A 192 -7.43 2.57 2.86
N SER A 193 -7.92 1.93 1.80
CA SER A 193 -8.11 2.54 0.48
C SER A 193 -9.26 3.55 0.44
N PHE A 194 -10.38 3.27 1.12
CA PHE A 194 -11.50 4.19 1.24
C PHE A 194 -11.11 5.47 1.98
N MET A 195 -10.52 5.35 3.18
CA MET A 195 -9.98 6.49 3.92
C MET A 195 -8.89 7.20 3.13
N GLY A 196 -8.03 6.45 2.44
CA GLY A 196 -6.98 6.98 1.58
C GLY A 196 -7.49 7.86 0.45
N SER A 197 -8.61 7.51 -0.21
CA SER A 197 -9.19 8.35 -1.27
C SER A 197 -9.60 9.74 -0.74
N LEU A 198 -10.17 9.81 0.47
CA LEU A 198 -10.51 11.06 1.14
C LEU A 198 -9.25 11.83 1.61
N SER A 199 -8.22 11.11 2.06
CA SER A 199 -6.91 11.70 2.37
C SER A 199 -6.33 12.41 1.15
N VAL A 200 -6.34 11.80 -0.03
CA VAL A 200 -5.77 12.43 -1.24
C VAL A 200 -6.52 13.70 -1.62
N MET A 201 -7.85 13.68 -1.59
CA MET A 201 -8.65 14.88 -1.90
C MET A 201 -8.38 16.01 -0.91
N SER A 202 -8.31 15.68 0.39
CA SER A 202 -8.02 16.66 1.44
C SER A 202 -6.58 17.18 1.36
N ALA A 203 -5.61 16.32 1.06
CA ALA A 203 -4.21 16.69 0.85
C ALA A 203 -4.04 17.61 -0.36
N LYS A 204 -4.77 17.37 -1.47
CA LYS A 204 -4.79 18.28 -2.62
C LYS A 204 -5.28 19.68 -2.22
N ALA A 205 -6.38 19.76 -1.46
CA ALA A 205 -6.91 21.04 -0.97
C ALA A 205 -5.90 21.79 -0.10
N LEU A 206 -5.23 21.09 0.82
CA LEU A 206 -4.20 21.67 1.69
C LEU A 206 -2.92 22.04 0.94
N GLY A 207 -2.52 21.25 -0.06
CA GLY A 207 -1.37 21.56 -0.93
C GLY A 207 -1.58 22.88 -1.67
N ILE A 208 -2.77 23.09 -2.23
CA ILE A 208 -3.16 24.37 -2.85
C ILE A 208 -3.15 25.50 -1.81
N ALA A 209 -3.69 25.27 -0.61
CA ALA A 209 -3.70 26.26 0.48
C ALA A 209 -2.28 26.71 0.86
N LEU A 210 -1.36 25.76 1.01
CA LEU A 210 0.04 26.02 1.36
C LEU A 210 0.76 26.75 0.23
N LYS A 211 0.57 26.31 -1.03
CA LYS A 211 1.18 26.96 -2.21
C LYS A 211 0.78 28.44 -2.27
N LEU A 212 -0.52 28.74 -2.21
CA LEU A 212 -1.03 30.12 -2.25
C LEU A 212 -0.58 30.95 -1.04
N THR A 213 -0.41 30.31 0.12
CA THR A 213 0.11 30.97 1.32
C THR A 213 1.58 31.37 1.15
N PHE A 214 2.40 30.51 0.56
CA PHE A 214 3.80 30.85 0.23
C PHE A 214 3.91 31.92 -0.86
N GLU A 215 2.94 31.99 -1.76
CA GLU A 215 2.82 33.06 -2.78
C GLU A 215 2.30 34.40 -2.21
N GLY A 216 2.01 34.47 -0.90
CA GLY A 216 1.68 35.71 -0.18
C GLY A 216 0.20 35.91 0.12
N ILE A 217 -0.68 34.99 -0.31
CA ILE A 217 -2.12 35.04 0.00
C ILE A 217 -2.40 34.04 1.13
N ASN A 218 -2.47 34.52 2.37
CA ASN A 218 -2.67 33.68 3.56
C ASN A 218 -4.00 32.90 3.54
N GLN A 219 -4.00 31.69 2.96
CA GLN A 219 -5.17 30.80 2.95
C GLN A 219 -5.36 30.05 4.28
N LEU A 220 -4.36 30.08 5.17
CA LEU A 220 -4.40 29.45 6.50
C LEU A 220 -5.38 30.12 7.48
N MET A 221 -5.81 31.35 7.18
CA MET A 221 -6.81 32.08 7.98
C MET A 221 -8.24 31.56 7.74
N TYR A 222 -8.46 30.84 6.62
CA TYR A 222 -9.77 30.30 6.30
C TYR A 222 -10.09 29.06 7.15
N PRO A 223 -11.27 28.99 7.79
CA PRO A 223 -11.68 27.83 8.57
C PRO A 223 -11.78 26.55 7.72
N GLN A 224 -12.04 26.68 6.41
CA GLN A 224 -12.10 25.59 5.45
C GLN A 224 -10.79 24.77 5.42
N THR A 225 -9.65 25.46 5.47
CA THR A 225 -8.32 24.82 5.47
C THR A 225 -8.15 23.91 6.69
N TRP A 226 -8.62 24.33 7.86
CA TRP A 226 -8.56 23.53 9.07
C TRP A 226 -9.51 22.33 9.04
N VAL A 227 -10.67 22.44 8.38
CA VAL A 227 -11.56 21.29 8.15
C VAL A 227 -10.85 20.24 7.29
N PHE A 228 -10.26 20.63 6.15
CA PHE A 228 -9.49 19.69 5.33
C PHE A 228 -8.29 19.10 6.08
N ALA A 229 -7.62 19.88 6.93
CA ALA A 229 -6.53 19.39 7.78
C ALA A 229 -6.99 18.34 8.79
N MET A 230 -8.12 18.56 9.45
CA MET A 230 -8.69 17.59 10.39
C MET A 230 -9.12 16.31 9.66
N VAL A 231 -9.82 16.43 8.53
CA VAL A 231 -10.22 15.26 7.71
C VAL A 231 -8.98 14.48 7.27
N LEU A 232 -7.96 15.16 6.76
CA LEU A 232 -6.71 14.52 6.36
C LEU A 232 -6.04 13.79 7.54
N ALA A 233 -5.93 14.45 8.70
CA ALA A 233 -5.30 13.86 9.88
C ALA A 233 -6.04 12.60 10.34
N THR A 234 -7.37 12.66 10.46
CA THR A 234 -8.19 11.50 10.82
C THR A 234 -8.04 10.38 9.80
N CYS A 235 -8.09 10.70 8.51
CA CYS A 235 -7.97 9.69 7.46
C CYS A 235 -6.60 9.02 7.46
N VAL A 236 -5.50 9.77 7.57
CA VAL A 236 -4.13 9.24 7.61
C VAL A 236 -3.91 8.36 8.85
N ILE A 237 -4.41 8.74 10.02
CA ILE A 237 -4.29 7.95 11.25
C ILE A 237 -5.03 6.60 11.08
N THR A 238 -6.28 6.63 10.62
CA THR A 238 -7.07 5.43 10.38
C THR A 238 -6.42 4.54 9.32
N GLN A 239 -6.01 5.13 8.19
CA GLN A 239 -5.33 4.45 7.08
C GLN A 239 -4.06 3.75 7.56
N MET A 240 -3.20 4.44 8.33
CA MET A 240 -1.97 3.87 8.88
C MET A 240 -2.25 2.69 9.83
N ASN A 241 -3.25 2.79 10.70
CA ASN A 241 -3.60 1.72 11.64
C ASN A 241 -3.99 0.43 10.89
N TYR A 242 -4.91 0.54 9.93
CA TYR A 242 -5.38 -0.63 9.17
C TYR A 242 -4.33 -1.17 8.19
N LEU A 243 -3.48 -0.31 7.62
CA LEU A 243 -2.35 -0.75 6.82
C LEU A 243 -1.35 -1.55 7.66
N ASN A 244 -1.02 -1.09 8.88
CA ASN A 244 -0.14 -1.83 9.78
C ASN A 244 -0.75 -3.17 10.20
N ARG A 245 -2.06 -3.22 10.47
CA ARG A 245 -2.79 -4.49 10.71
C ARG A 245 -2.68 -5.45 9.54
N ALA A 246 -2.86 -4.97 8.32
CA ALA A 246 -2.74 -5.78 7.11
C ALA A 246 -1.31 -6.30 6.89
N LEU A 247 -0.29 -5.46 7.08
CA LEU A 247 1.11 -5.83 6.89
C LEU A 247 1.61 -6.83 7.93
N ASP A 248 1.12 -6.76 9.17
CA ASP A 248 1.47 -7.72 10.22
C ASP A 248 0.75 -9.07 10.04
N THR A 249 -0.46 -9.06 9.47
CA THR A 249 -1.29 -10.26 9.31
C THR A 249 -1.01 -11.01 8.01
N PHE A 250 -0.79 -10.30 6.90
CA PHE A 250 -0.75 -10.89 5.55
C PHE A 250 0.63 -10.75 4.87
N ASN A 251 0.83 -11.50 3.78
CA ASN A 251 2.04 -11.45 2.97
C ASN A 251 2.13 -10.08 2.24
N THR A 252 3.29 -9.41 2.30
CA THR A 252 3.42 -8.04 1.76
C THR A 252 3.43 -8.02 0.25
N ALA A 253 3.93 -9.08 -0.36
CA ALA A 253 3.88 -9.25 -1.80
C ALA A 253 2.45 -9.24 -2.36
N VAL A 254 1.45 -9.55 -1.54
CA VAL A 254 0.04 -9.52 -1.92
C VAL A 254 -0.63 -8.23 -1.43
N VAL A 255 -0.30 -7.78 -0.20
CA VAL A 255 -0.85 -6.53 0.37
C VAL A 255 -0.51 -5.31 -0.49
N SER A 256 0.75 -5.16 -0.92
CA SER A 256 1.17 -3.94 -1.62
C SER A 256 0.46 -3.74 -2.96
N PRO A 257 0.37 -4.76 -3.86
CA PRO A 257 -0.40 -4.62 -5.08
C PRO A 257 -1.88 -4.35 -4.80
N ILE A 258 -2.58 -5.19 -4.00
CA ILE A 258 -4.02 -5.02 -3.73
C ILE A 258 -4.32 -3.61 -3.19
N TYR A 259 -3.51 -3.15 -2.24
CA TYR A 259 -3.63 -1.81 -1.67
C TYR A 259 -3.51 -0.74 -2.74
N TYR A 260 -2.47 -0.82 -3.56
CA TYR A 260 -2.24 0.14 -4.62
C TYR A 260 -3.43 0.21 -5.60
N VAL A 261 -3.95 -0.94 -6.03
CA VAL A 261 -5.13 -1.03 -6.91
C VAL A 261 -6.33 -0.32 -6.29
N MET A 262 -6.78 -0.83 -5.14
CA MET A 262 -7.99 -0.37 -4.49
C MET A 262 -7.90 1.12 -4.13
N PHE A 263 -6.73 1.55 -3.65
CA PHE A 263 -6.47 2.95 -3.33
C PHE A 263 -6.52 3.83 -4.58
N THR A 264 -5.84 3.44 -5.64
CA THR A 264 -5.78 4.23 -6.88
C THR A 264 -7.16 4.35 -7.51
N SER A 265 -7.90 3.26 -7.61
CA SER A 265 -9.25 3.26 -8.20
C SER A 265 -10.24 4.11 -7.42
N LEU A 266 -10.27 3.98 -6.09
CA LEU A 266 -11.13 4.83 -5.25
C LEU A 266 -10.71 6.29 -5.30
N THR A 267 -9.41 6.58 -5.37
CA THR A 267 -8.89 7.94 -5.51
C THR A 267 -9.30 8.58 -6.83
N ILE A 268 -9.28 7.82 -7.93
CA ILE A 268 -9.74 8.30 -9.24
C ILE A 268 -11.24 8.58 -9.19
N VAL A 269 -12.04 7.65 -8.68
CA VAL A 269 -13.49 7.84 -8.51
C VAL A 269 -13.78 9.09 -7.67
N ALA A 270 -13.08 9.26 -6.54
CA ALA A 270 -13.20 10.46 -5.71
C ALA A 270 -12.84 11.74 -6.49
N SER A 271 -11.74 11.71 -7.25
CA SER A 271 -11.26 12.85 -8.05
C SER A 271 -12.27 13.24 -9.11
N VAL A 272 -12.77 12.26 -9.87
CA VAL A 272 -13.77 12.44 -10.93
C VAL A 272 -15.03 13.07 -10.38
N ILE A 273 -15.54 12.56 -9.25
CA ILE A 273 -16.77 13.06 -8.63
C ILE A 273 -16.56 14.48 -8.12
N MET A 274 -15.42 14.74 -7.48
CA MET A 274 -15.12 16.05 -6.90
C MET A 274 -14.90 17.12 -7.96
N PHE A 275 -14.11 16.82 -9.00
CA PHE A 275 -13.73 17.79 -10.03
C PHE A 275 -14.68 17.85 -11.22
N LYS A 276 -15.67 16.95 -11.29
CA LYS A 276 -16.62 16.85 -12.42
C LYS A 276 -15.90 16.73 -13.77
N ASP A 277 -14.82 15.95 -13.81
CA ASP A 277 -14.00 15.79 -15.02
C ASP A 277 -14.68 14.93 -16.11
N TRP A 278 -15.89 14.41 -15.85
CA TRP A 278 -16.70 13.64 -16.81
C TRP A 278 -16.96 14.38 -18.13
N ASP A 279 -17.15 15.70 -18.09
CA ASP A 279 -17.44 16.48 -19.30
C ASP A 279 -16.20 16.68 -20.20
N ARG A 280 -15.00 16.39 -19.68
CA ARG A 280 -13.73 16.57 -20.39
C ARG A 280 -13.14 15.26 -20.92
N GLN A 281 -13.63 14.11 -20.47
CA GLN A 281 -13.13 12.82 -20.91
C GLN A 281 -13.77 12.41 -22.23
N THR A 282 -12.91 12.03 -23.19
CA THR A 282 -13.38 11.36 -24.40
C THR A 282 -13.84 9.94 -24.07
N PRO A 283 -14.86 9.38 -24.76
CA PRO A 283 -15.29 8.00 -24.54
C PRO A 283 -14.15 6.98 -24.67
N ALA A 284 -13.16 7.27 -25.52
CA ALA A 284 -11.96 6.45 -25.69
C ALA A 284 -11.09 6.42 -24.42
N GLN A 285 -10.88 7.57 -23.74
CA GLN A 285 -10.16 7.64 -22.47
C GLN A 285 -10.87 6.87 -21.37
N VAL A 286 -12.20 6.97 -21.29
CA VAL A 286 -13.00 6.21 -20.31
C VAL A 286 -12.84 4.70 -20.54
N VAL A 287 -12.87 4.25 -21.79
CA VAL A 287 -12.70 2.83 -22.14
C VAL A 287 -11.29 2.33 -21.82
N THR A 288 -10.24 3.11 -22.10
CA THR A 288 -8.87 2.71 -21.79
C THR A 288 -8.58 2.74 -20.29
N GLU A 289 -9.15 3.68 -19.54
CA GLU A 289 -9.13 3.69 -18.07
C GLU A 289 -9.83 2.46 -17.48
N LEU A 290 -11.02 2.10 -17.99
CA LEU A 290 -11.73 0.89 -17.61
C LEU A 290 -10.93 -0.38 -17.93
N CYS A 291 -10.29 -0.43 -19.11
CA CYS A 291 -9.42 -1.53 -19.50
C CYS A 291 -8.19 -1.64 -18.56
N GLY A 292 -7.57 -0.51 -18.23
CA GLY A 292 -6.50 -0.44 -17.23
C GLY A 292 -6.99 -0.97 -15.88
N PHE A 293 -8.16 -0.54 -15.42
CA PHE A 293 -8.76 -1.01 -14.18
C PHE A 293 -9.02 -2.53 -14.18
N VAL A 294 -9.59 -3.08 -15.26
CA VAL A 294 -9.80 -4.53 -15.41
C VAL A 294 -8.47 -5.29 -15.41
N THR A 295 -7.45 -4.76 -16.08
CA THR A 295 -6.09 -5.36 -16.12
C THR A 295 -5.49 -5.42 -14.71
N ILE A 296 -5.66 -4.34 -13.94
CA ILE A 296 -5.26 -4.30 -12.55
C ILE A 296 -6.03 -5.34 -11.73
N LEU A 297 -7.36 -5.42 -11.85
CA LEU A 297 -8.19 -6.43 -11.15
C LEU A 297 -7.75 -7.86 -11.47
N ALA A 298 -7.42 -8.14 -12.74
CA ALA A 298 -6.89 -9.44 -13.16
C ALA A 298 -5.54 -9.75 -12.49
N GLY A 299 -4.62 -8.78 -12.44
CA GLY A 299 -3.35 -8.92 -11.71
C GLY A 299 -3.55 -9.18 -10.22
N THR A 300 -4.53 -8.51 -9.63
CA THR A 300 -4.93 -8.64 -8.22
C THR A 300 -5.51 -10.02 -7.91
N TYR A 301 -6.40 -10.51 -8.78
CA TYR A 301 -6.99 -11.84 -8.69
C TYR A 301 -5.91 -12.92 -8.81
N LEU A 302 -4.98 -12.76 -9.75
CA LEU A 302 -3.85 -13.69 -9.92
C LEU A 302 -2.98 -13.76 -8.66
N LEU A 303 -2.70 -12.61 -8.04
CA LEU A 303 -1.98 -12.56 -6.76
C LEU A 303 -2.75 -13.22 -5.62
N HIS A 304 -4.08 -13.10 -5.60
CA HIS A 304 -4.91 -13.78 -4.60
C HIS A 304 -4.90 -15.30 -4.78
N VAL A 305 -5.10 -15.82 -6.00
CA VAL A 305 -5.14 -17.27 -6.28
C VAL A 305 -3.80 -17.93 -6.00
N THR A 306 -2.68 -17.25 -6.28
CA THR A 306 -1.34 -17.80 -6.01
C THR A 306 -1.03 -17.99 -4.53
N LYS A 307 -1.77 -17.32 -3.63
CA LYS A 307 -1.68 -17.54 -2.19
C LYS A 307 -2.16 -18.93 -1.80
N ASP A 308 -3.19 -19.46 -2.47
CA ASP A 308 -3.87 -20.70 -2.10
C ASP A 308 -3.12 -21.96 -2.57
N HIS A 309 -2.26 -21.84 -3.59
CA HIS A 309 -1.37 -22.93 -4.02
C HIS A 309 -0.12 -23.11 -3.15
N CYS A 310 -0.03 -22.35 -2.04
CA CYS A 310 1.10 -22.41 -1.11
C CYS A 310 0.85 -23.35 0.09
N GLU A 311 -0.27 -24.07 0.14
CA GLU A 311 -0.38 -25.26 0.98
C GLU A 311 0.32 -26.45 0.26
N PRO A 312 1.23 -27.17 0.93
CA PRO A 312 1.77 -28.39 0.37
C PRO A 312 0.61 -29.37 0.16
N VAL A 313 0.33 -29.73 -1.09
CA VAL A 313 -0.60 -30.80 -1.45
C VAL A 313 -0.29 -32.03 -0.57
N PRO A 314 -1.22 -32.49 0.30
CA PRO A 314 -0.98 -33.62 1.20
C PRO A 314 -0.60 -34.93 0.48
N ALA A 315 -0.86 -35.00 -0.82
CA ALA A 315 -0.59 -36.18 -1.65
C ALA A 315 0.91 -36.53 -1.72
N LEU A 316 1.84 -35.57 -1.66
CA LEU A 316 3.28 -35.87 -1.78
C LEU A 316 3.91 -36.31 -0.44
N ALA A 317 3.34 -35.89 0.70
CA ALA A 317 3.77 -36.34 2.02
C ALA A 317 3.33 -37.79 2.29
N SER A 318 2.13 -38.16 1.84
CA SER A 318 1.64 -39.54 1.89
C SER A 318 2.46 -40.48 1.00
N PHE A 319 2.89 -40.01 -0.19
CA PHE A 319 3.73 -40.79 -1.10
C PHE A 319 5.17 -40.99 -0.57
N LYS A 320 5.77 -39.97 0.08
CA LYS A 320 7.08 -40.10 0.74
C LYS A 320 7.05 -41.04 1.95
N GLY A 321 5.97 -41.02 2.74
CA GLY A 321 5.78 -41.95 3.86
C GLY A 321 5.59 -43.40 3.41
N ALA A 322 4.90 -43.61 2.27
CA ALA A 322 4.71 -44.95 1.70
C ALA A 322 6.00 -45.54 1.11
N ILE A 323 6.88 -44.72 0.53
CA ILE A 323 8.18 -45.19 0.01
C ILE A 323 9.18 -45.50 1.13
N TYR A 324 9.17 -44.75 2.23
CA TYR A 324 10.08 -44.97 3.36
C TYR A 324 9.71 -46.18 4.24
N ASN A 325 8.44 -46.58 4.27
CA ASN A 325 8.00 -47.75 5.03
C ASN A 325 8.11 -49.08 4.26
N GLY A 326 8.56 -49.06 2.99
CA GLY A 326 8.66 -50.23 2.11
C GLY A 326 10.04 -50.91 2.05
N PHE A 327 11.08 -50.32 2.64
CA PHE A 327 12.43 -50.89 2.64
C PHE A 327 12.88 -51.23 4.06
N PRO A 328 13.25 -52.48 4.37
CA PRO A 328 13.84 -52.82 5.65
C PRO A 328 15.19 -52.09 5.78
N SER A 329 15.27 -51.18 6.74
CA SER A 329 16.50 -50.46 7.08
C SER A 329 17.57 -51.46 7.53
N VAL A 330 18.62 -51.61 6.73
CA VAL A 330 19.87 -52.27 7.14
C VAL A 330 20.48 -51.44 8.27
N LYS A 331 20.48 -51.99 9.49
CA LYS A 331 21.24 -51.44 10.62
C LYS A 331 22.73 -51.45 10.25
N ARG A 332 23.37 -50.28 10.22
CA ARG A 332 24.82 -50.19 10.49
C ARG A 332 25.00 -50.13 12.01
N PRO A 333 25.91 -50.94 12.58
CA PRO A 333 26.37 -50.72 13.94
C PRO A 333 27.26 -49.48 13.97
N ASP A 334 27.49 -48.94 15.16
CA ASP A 334 28.26 -47.73 15.47
C ASP A 334 27.37 -46.48 15.58
N ASP A 335 26.66 -46.41 16.70
CA ASP A 335 26.39 -45.20 17.49
C ASP A 335 25.73 -45.67 18.81
N GLU A 336 26.51 -46.38 19.64
CA GLU A 336 26.20 -46.60 21.06
C GLU A 336 26.68 -45.40 21.88
N GLU A 337 25.96 -45.14 22.98
CA GLU A 337 26.15 -44.09 23.99
C GLU A 337 25.63 -42.70 23.58
N MET A 338 24.62 -42.09 24.21
CA MET A 338 24.28 -42.09 25.63
C MET A 338 22.83 -41.64 25.80
N SER A 339 21.95 -42.60 26.11
CA SER A 339 20.59 -42.35 26.58
C SER A 339 20.58 -42.36 28.11
N GLU A 340 20.45 -41.21 28.75
CA GLU A 340 19.99 -41.14 30.14
C GLU A 340 18.54 -40.63 30.15
N GLN A 341 17.65 -41.52 30.58
CA GLN A 341 16.21 -41.36 30.67
C GLN A 341 15.84 -40.47 31.86
N ILE A 342 14.93 -39.51 31.66
CA ILE A 342 14.14 -38.91 32.75
C ILE A 342 12.69 -39.35 32.55
N PRO A 343 12.09 -40.15 33.45
CA PRO A 343 10.73 -40.68 33.27
C PRO A 343 9.65 -39.67 33.67
N LEU A 344 8.68 -39.46 32.78
CA LEU A 344 7.44 -38.73 33.03
C LEU A 344 6.52 -39.54 33.97
N ARG A 345 6.23 -38.96 35.15
CA ARG A 345 5.31 -39.51 36.15
C ARG A 345 3.86 -39.25 35.74
N ARG A 346 3.11 -40.34 35.52
CA ARG A 346 1.65 -40.41 35.44
C ARG A 346 1.06 -40.00 36.81
N GLN A 347 0.06 -39.13 36.83
CA GLN A 347 -0.79 -38.97 38.01
C GLN A 347 -2.25 -38.90 37.56
N ASP A 348 -2.95 -40.02 37.82
CA ASP A 348 -4.36 -40.23 37.54
C ASP A 348 -5.25 -39.43 38.51
N SER A 349 -6.45 -39.16 38.00
CA SER A 349 -7.62 -38.55 38.61
C SER A 349 -8.04 -39.14 39.97
N HIS A 350 -8.33 -38.28 40.95
CA HIS A 350 -9.17 -38.61 42.10
C HIS A 350 -10.47 -37.78 42.08
N SER A 351 -11.57 -38.52 41.98
CA SER A 351 -12.96 -38.14 42.23
C SER A 351 -13.16 -37.59 43.65
N TYR A 352 -13.87 -36.47 43.79
CA TYR A 352 -14.48 -36.04 45.06
C TYR A 352 -16.01 -36.09 44.94
N ARG A 353 -16.61 -36.95 45.79
CA ARG A 353 -18.04 -37.02 46.10
C ARG A 353 -18.33 -36.02 47.22
N SER A 354 -19.46 -35.32 47.13
CA SER A 354 -20.11 -34.64 48.23
C SER A 354 -20.79 -35.61 49.19
N PRO A 355 -21.06 -35.18 50.43
CA PRO A 355 -22.38 -35.29 51.04
C PRO A 355 -23.15 -33.97 50.94
#